data_AF-A0A060CGX0-F1
#
_entry.id   AF-A0A060CGX0-F1
#
_cell.length_a   1.000
_cell.length_b   1.000
_cell.length_c   1.000
_cell.angle_alpha   90.00
_cell.angle_beta   90.00
_cell.angle_gamma   90.00
#
_symmetry.space_group_name_H-M   'P 1'
#
loop_
_entity.id
_entity.type
_entity.pdbx_description
1 polymer ?
#
loop_
_entity_poly.entity_id
_entity_poly.type
_entity_poly.pdbx_seq_one_letter_code
_entity_poly.pdbx_strand_id
1 'polypeptide(L)'
;MPGVVVVPSEATARDCISAGIDEDRIRVIPHGVRGQEVVLSRVESFRTGHGLERPYLLWVGTREPRKNLRVLLEAYSLLVGHTDLDLVLVGPSGWGDTGSRRAADVLTAGRSG
;
A
#
# COMPACT_ATOMS: atom_id res chain seq x y z
N MET A 1 23.70 -1.86 -31.24
CA MET A 1 23.84 -1.41 -29.83
C MET A 1 23.36 -2.54 -28.95
N PRO A 2 24.13 -3.02 -27.95
CA PRO A 2 23.60 -3.98 -26.99
C PRO A 2 22.36 -3.39 -26.29
N GLY A 3 21.37 -4.23 -25.99
CA GLY A 3 20.12 -3.79 -25.37
C GLY A 3 20.32 -3.35 -23.92
N VAL A 4 19.58 -2.31 -23.49
CA VAL A 4 19.57 -1.78 -22.12
C VAL A 4 18.52 -2.50 -21.27
N VAL A 5 18.83 -2.73 -19.99
CA VAL A 5 17.91 -3.23 -18.96
C VAL A 5 17.59 -2.11 -17.99
N VAL A 6 16.32 -1.73 -17.88
CA VAL A 6 15.86 -0.68 -16.96
C VAL A 6 15.27 -1.32 -15.72
N VAL A 7 15.73 -0.89 -14.55
CA VAL A 7 15.26 -1.38 -13.24
C VAL A 7 14.83 -0.23 -12.34
N PRO A 8 13.88 -0.44 -11.40
CA PRO A 8 13.31 0.66 -10.62
C PRO A 8 14.12 1.04 -9.37
N SER A 9 15.13 0.25 -9.00
CA SER A 9 15.90 0.44 -7.77
C SER A 9 17.28 -0.21 -7.82
N GLU A 10 18.16 0.25 -6.92
CA GLU A 10 19.48 -0.35 -6.69
C GLU A 10 19.41 -1.80 -6.15
N ALA A 11 18.34 -2.14 -5.44
CA ALA A 11 18.13 -3.52 -4.99
C ALA A 11 17.94 -4.44 -6.20
N THR A 12 17.05 -4.06 -7.11
CA THR A 12 16.81 -4.81 -8.35
C THR A 12 18.05 -4.82 -9.26
N ALA A 13 18.83 -3.74 -9.31
CA ALA A 13 20.10 -3.72 -10.06
C ALA A 13 21.07 -4.78 -9.56
N ARG A 14 21.27 -4.87 -8.24
CA ARG A 14 22.12 -5.89 -7.61
C ARG A 14 21.63 -7.31 -7.88
N ASP A 15 20.32 -7.53 -7.88
CA ASP A 15 19.73 -8.82 -8.22
C ASP A 15 20.01 -9.19 -9.69
N CYS A 16 19.92 -8.22 -10.61
CA CYS A 16 20.25 -8.41 -12.03
C CYS A 16 21.72 -8.74 -12.26
N ILE A 17 22.64 -8.05 -11.59
CA ILE A 17 24.09 -8.32 -11.66
C ILE A 17 24.36 -9.73 -11.12
N SER A 18 23.75 -10.09 -9.99
CA SER A 18 23.87 -11.43 -9.39
C SER A 18 23.32 -12.53 -10.31
N ALA A 19 22.36 -12.21 -11.17
CA ALA A 19 21.82 -13.09 -12.20
C ALA A 19 22.67 -13.14 -13.49
N GLY A 20 23.77 -12.39 -13.56
CA GLY A 20 24.72 -12.40 -14.68
C GLY A 20 24.46 -11.37 -15.79
N ILE A 21 23.68 -10.33 -15.52
CA ILE A 21 23.51 -9.22 -16.47
C ILE A 21 24.68 -8.24 -16.30
N ASP A 22 25.35 -7.89 -17.41
CA ASP A 22 26.44 -6.92 -17.40
C ASP A 22 25.98 -5.55 -16.85
N GLU A 23 26.76 -5.00 -15.93
CA GLU A 23 26.46 -3.75 -15.23
C GLU A 23 26.32 -2.56 -16.19
N ASP A 24 27.13 -2.52 -17.25
CA ASP A 24 27.11 -1.46 -18.25
C ASP A 24 25.79 -1.39 -19.03
N ARG A 25 25.00 -2.47 -19.02
CA ARG A 25 23.66 -2.57 -19.62
C ARG A 25 22.53 -2.19 -18.67
N ILE A 26 22.77 -2.09 -17.37
CA ILE A 26 21.73 -1.81 -16.37
C ILE A 26 21.61 -0.30 -16.15
N ARG A 27 20.37 0.20 -16.12
CA ARG A 27 20.06 1.59 -15.79
C ARG A 27 18.96 1.63 -14.73
N VAL A 28 19.27 2.21 -13.57
CA VAL A 28 18.29 2.46 -12.51
C VAL A 28 17.49 3.70 -12.87
N ILE A 29 16.19 3.52 -13.11
CA ILE A 29 15.25 4.62 -13.35
C ILE A 29 14.09 4.44 -12.37
N PRO A 30 14.03 5.23 -11.28
CA PRO A 30 12.94 5.16 -10.31
C PRO A 30 11.57 5.37 -10.98
N HIS A 31 10.53 4.73 -10.43
CA HIS A 31 9.19 4.91 -10.96
C HIS A 31 8.75 6.37 -10.88
N GLY A 32 8.31 6.90 -12.02
CA GLY A 32 7.65 8.20 -12.08
C GLY A 32 6.25 8.11 -11.47
N VAL A 33 5.92 9.05 -10.59
CA VAL A 33 4.55 9.27 -10.12
C VAL A 33 3.98 10.49 -10.79
N ARG A 34 2.71 10.42 -11.21
CA ARG A 34 2.00 11.62 -11.67
C ARG A 34 1.52 12.36 -10.43
N GLY A 35 2.03 13.57 -10.24
CA GLY A 35 1.49 14.47 -9.22
C GLY A 35 0.05 14.80 -9.57
N GLN A 36 -0.83 14.72 -8.58
CA GLN A 36 -2.17 15.27 -8.65
C GLN A 36 -2.25 16.42 -7.65
N GLU A 37 -2.84 17.55 -8.06
CA GLU A 37 -3.06 18.67 -7.16
C GLU A 37 -4.03 18.26 -6.06
N VAL A 38 -3.61 18.47 -4.81
CA VAL A 38 -4.41 18.16 -3.62
C VAL A 38 -4.97 19.46 -3.06
N VAL A 39 -6.29 19.61 -3.15
CA VAL A 39 -7.01 20.76 -2.59
C VAL A 39 -7.47 20.40 -1.17
N LEU A 40 -7.07 21.20 -0.17
CA LEU A 40 -7.35 20.92 1.25
C LEU A 40 -8.84 20.74 1.55
N SER A 41 -9.71 21.59 0.99
CA SER A 41 -11.17 21.47 1.18
C SER A 41 -11.73 20.15 0.66
N ARG A 42 -11.13 19.58 -0.40
CA ARG A 42 -11.49 18.26 -0.93
C ARG A 42 -11.02 17.15 0.01
N VAL A 43 -9.86 17.31 0.64
CA VAL A 43 -9.36 16.37 1.65
C VAL A 43 -10.28 16.37 2.87
N GLU A 44 -10.65 17.54 3.38
CA GLU A 44 -11.57 17.66 4.52
C GLU A 44 -12.93 17.04 4.21
N SER A 45 -13.52 17.38 3.06
CA SER A 45 -14.80 16.81 2.62
C SER A 45 -14.73 15.28 2.48
N PHE A 46 -13.63 14.75 1.94
CA PHE A 46 -13.39 13.31 1.84
C PHE A 46 -13.26 12.65 3.22
N ARG A 47 -12.53 13.27 4.14
CA ARG A 47 -12.36 12.76 5.50
C ARG A 47 -13.69 12.70 6.24
N THR A 48 -14.46 13.79 6.22
CA THR A 48 -15.79 13.84 6.85
C THR A 48 -16.74 12.82 6.21
N GLY A 49 -16.77 12.72 4.88
CA GLY A 49 -17.63 11.77 4.16
C GLY A 49 -17.32 10.30 4.44
N HIS A 50 -16.12 9.99 4.97
CA HIS A 50 -15.67 8.65 5.32
C HIS A 50 -15.41 8.45 6.82
N GLY A 51 -15.77 9.40 7.67
CA GLY A 51 -15.57 9.31 9.12
C GLY A 51 -14.10 9.27 9.56
N LEU A 52 -13.17 9.80 8.74
CA LEU A 52 -11.73 9.82 9.00
C LEU A 52 -11.34 11.01 9.90
N GLU A 53 -11.99 11.12 11.05
CA GLU A 53 -11.81 12.22 12.00
C GLU A 53 -10.65 11.97 12.97
N ARG A 54 -10.30 10.71 13.19
CA ARG A 54 -9.22 10.27 14.09
C ARG A 54 -7.92 10.03 13.34
N PRO A 55 -6.76 9.97 14.03
CA PRO A 55 -5.54 9.46 13.42
C PRO A 55 -5.72 7.99 12.97
N TYR A 56 -5.09 7.60 11.87
CA TYR A 56 -5.32 6.28 11.28
C TYR A 56 -4.04 5.65 10.70
N LEU A 57 -4.03 4.32 10.64
CA LEU A 57 -3.13 3.50 9.85
C LEU A 57 -3.76 3.26 8.48
N LEU A 58 -3.03 3.60 7.42
CA LEU A 58 -3.53 3.44 6.04
C LEU A 58 -2.84 2.26 5.35
N TRP A 59 -3.65 1.35 4.82
CA TRP A 59 -3.21 0.33 3.87
C TRP A 59 -3.85 0.60 2.51
N VAL A 60 -3.03 0.60 1.45
CA VAL A 60 -3.50 0.81 0.08
C VAL A 60 -3.03 -0.33 -0.82
N GLY A 61 -3.98 -1.01 -1.46
CA GLY A 61 -3.68 -2.02 -2.45
C GLY A 61 -4.88 -2.86 -2.85
N THR A 62 -4.75 -3.57 -3.96
CA THR A 62 -5.63 -4.70 -4.25
C THR A 62 -5.38 -5.80 -3.21
N ARG A 63 -6.46 -6.38 -2.67
CA ARG A 63 -6.36 -7.37 -1.58
C ARG A 63 -5.86 -8.71 -2.10
N GLU A 64 -4.55 -8.89 -2.06
CA GLU A 64 -3.84 -10.06 -2.59
C GLU A 64 -2.85 -10.60 -1.56
N PRO A 65 -2.57 -11.92 -1.51
CA PRO A 65 -1.67 -12.52 -0.51
C PRO A 65 -0.30 -11.86 -0.45
N ARG A 66 0.28 -11.50 -1.61
CA ARG A 66 1.59 -10.82 -1.70
C ARG A 66 1.62 -9.42 -1.08
N LYS A 67 0.45 -8.84 -0.76
CA LYS A 67 0.33 -7.55 -0.07
C LYS A 67 0.26 -7.70 1.45
N ASN A 68 0.34 -8.93 1.96
CA ASN A 68 0.44 -9.28 3.38
C ASN A 68 -0.66 -8.64 4.25
N LEU A 69 -1.86 -8.44 3.70
CA LEU A 69 -3.00 -7.86 4.45
C LEU A 69 -3.34 -8.69 5.69
N ARG A 70 -3.23 -10.01 5.61
CA ARG A 70 -3.45 -10.90 6.75
C ARG A 70 -2.54 -10.58 7.94
N VAL A 71 -1.24 -10.42 7.69
CA VAL A 71 -0.26 -10.11 8.75
C VAL A 71 -0.57 -8.74 9.37
N LEU A 72 -0.99 -7.77 8.56
CA LEU A 72 -1.41 -6.46 9.06
C LEU A 72 -2.64 -6.57 9.99
N LEU A 73 -3.66 -7.35 9.58
CA LEU A 73 -4.86 -7.55 10.40
C LEU A 73 -4.54 -8.26 11.72
N GLU A 74 -3.69 -9.29 11.67
CA GLU A 74 -3.22 -9.99 12.86
C GLU A 74 -2.46 -9.04 13.79
N ALA A 75 -1.53 -8.25 13.28
CA ALA A 75 -0.79 -7.26 14.07
C ALA A 75 -1.71 -6.17 14.65
N TYR A 76 -2.66 -5.65 13.88
CA TYR A 76 -3.60 -4.64 14.35
C TYR A 76 -4.51 -5.19 15.46
N SER A 77 -4.93 -6.46 15.38
CA SER A 77 -5.75 -7.09 16.42
C SER A 77 -5.08 -7.09 17.80
N LEU A 78 -3.73 -7.13 17.86
CA LEU A 78 -2.96 -7.04 19.09
C LEU A 78 -2.92 -5.61 19.67
N LEU A 79 -3.17 -4.60 18.85
CA LEU A 79 -3.18 -3.19 19.25
C LEU A 79 -4.58 -2.70 19.64
N VAL A 80 -5.64 -3.43 19.29
CA VAL A 80 -7.02 -3.05 19.60
C VAL A 80 -7.19 -2.86 21.11
N GLY A 81 -7.66 -1.67 21.52
CA GLY A 81 -7.82 -1.30 22.93
C GLY A 81 -6.57 -0.67 23.57
N HIS A 82 -5.42 -0.71 22.88
CA HIS A 82 -4.17 -0.07 23.28
C HIS A 82 -3.75 1.07 22.35
N THR A 83 -4.48 1.30 21.26
CA THR A 83 -4.25 2.40 20.32
C THR A 83 -5.54 3.19 20.06
N ASP A 84 -5.38 4.47 19.75
CA ASP A 84 -6.44 5.37 19.33
C ASP A 84 -6.59 5.45 17.79
N LEU A 85 -5.72 4.72 17.06
CA LEU A 85 -5.63 4.68 15.61
C LEU A 85 -6.70 3.79 14.98
N ASP A 86 -7.41 4.32 14.00
CA ASP A 86 -8.26 3.51 13.11
C ASP A 86 -7.42 2.80 12.04
N LEU A 87 -7.73 1.55 11.72
CA LEU A 87 -7.17 0.90 10.52
C LEU A 87 -8.07 1.21 9.32
N VAL A 88 -7.51 1.80 8.26
CA VAL A 88 -8.20 2.16 7.02
C VAL A 88 -7.65 1.34 5.86
N LEU A 89 -8.51 0.58 5.20
CA LEU A 89 -8.15 -0.26 4.06
C LEU A 89 -8.71 0.32 2.76
N VAL A 90 -7.83 0.65 1.81
CA VAL A 90 -8.20 1.24 0.51
C VAL A 90 -7.76 0.33 -0.63
N GLY A 91 -8.68 0.07 -1.55
CA GLY A 91 -8.41 -0.64 -2.79
C GLY A 91 -9.44 -1.73 -3.09
N PRO A 92 -9.43 -2.24 -4.32
CA PRO A 92 -10.42 -3.22 -4.76
C PRO A 92 -10.25 -4.57 -4.04
N SER A 93 -11.33 -5.34 -4.02
CA SER A 93 -11.22 -6.77 -3.75
C SER A 93 -10.22 -7.40 -4.71
N GLY A 94 -9.36 -8.27 -4.19
CA GLY A 94 -8.45 -9.06 -4.99
C GLY A 94 -8.78 -10.55 -4.94
N TRP A 95 -7.76 -11.36 -5.11
CA TRP A 95 -7.85 -12.82 -5.11
C TRP A 95 -7.12 -13.41 -3.90
N GLY A 96 -7.34 -14.70 -3.64
CA GLY A 96 -6.73 -15.41 -2.52
C GLY A 96 -7.36 -15.07 -1.17
N ASP A 97 -7.12 -15.91 -0.17
CA ASP A 97 -7.60 -15.65 1.19
C ASP A 97 -6.74 -14.57 1.86
N THR A 98 -7.35 -13.43 2.10
CA THR A 98 -6.72 -12.27 2.77
C THR A 98 -7.35 -11.98 4.13
N GLY A 99 -8.26 -12.83 4.62
CA GLY A 99 -8.95 -12.65 5.90
C GLY A 99 -9.96 -11.50 5.96
N SER A 100 -10.10 -10.69 4.90
CA SER A 100 -11.02 -9.55 4.84
C SER A 100 -12.19 -9.81 3.87
N ARG A 101 -13.36 -10.14 4.41
CA ARG A 101 -14.55 -10.56 3.63
C ARG A 101 -15.41 -9.42 3.05
N ARG A 102 -15.17 -8.13 3.39
CA ARG A 102 -16.02 -7.02 2.91
C ARG A 102 -15.32 -6.13 1.89
N ALA A 103 -15.73 -6.29 0.63
CA ALA A 103 -15.33 -5.55 -0.55
C ALA A 103 -15.78 -4.08 -0.51
N ALA A 104 -14.87 -3.17 -0.87
CA ALA A 104 -15.05 -1.73 -0.89
C ALA A 104 -15.41 -1.11 0.48
N ASP A 105 -15.28 0.22 0.55
CA ASP A 105 -15.45 1.07 1.72
C ASP A 105 -14.25 1.14 2.65
N VAL A 106 -13.98 2.38 3.09
CA VAL A 106 -13.15 2.70 4.26
C VAL A 106 -13.70 1.88 5.42
N LEU A 107 -13.12 0.70 5.64
CA LEU A 107 -13.44 -0.13 6.80
C LEU A 107 -12.74 0.50 7.98
N THR A 108 -13.40 1.43 8.68
CA THR A 108 -13.00 1.83 10.03
C THR A 108 -13.23 0.62 10.94
N ALA A 109 -12.17 -0.15 11.19
CA ALA A 109 -12.19 -1.16 12.25
C ALA A 109 -12.01 -0.47 13.62
N GLY A 110 -12.95 0.42 13.97
CA GLY A 110 -12.99 1.13 15.24
C GLY A 110 -14.15 0.61 16.07
N ARG A 111 -13.82 -0.21 17.08
CA ARG A 111 -14.65 -0.72 18.20
C ARG A 111 -16.18 -0.67 18.02
N SER A 112 -16.82 -1.85 18.03
CA SER A 112 -18.20 -1.94 18.50
C SER A 112 -18.23 -1.53 19.98
N GLY A 113 -18.79 -0.35 20.25
CA GLY A 113 -19.05 0.20 21.57
C GLY A 113 -20.05 1.33 21.44
#